data_AF-A0A927DH68-F1
#
_entry.id   AF-A0A927DH68-F1
#
_cell.length_a   1.000
_cell.length_b   1.000
_cell.length_c   1.000
_cell.angle_alpha   90.00
_cell.angle_beta   90.00
_cell.angle_gamma   90.00
#
_symmetry.space_group_name_H-M   'P 1'
#
loop_
_entity.id
_entity.type
_entity.pdbx_description
1 polymer ?
#
loop_
_entity_poly.entity_id
_entity_poly.type
_entity_poly.pdbx_seq_one_letter_code
_entity_poly.pdbx_strand_id
1 'polypeptide(L)'
;MMNPTILNLNENILGVQVTNFNLDVEVQYSAVVYGVDENFLKHCGISMLSIVEKTSEVPLHFFIITDKNNEVEFSRLQSIIKNTQHALTIIIVSADALDVFPKNSIFPASIYFRLPGSVFN
;
A
#
# COMPACT_ATOMS: atom_id res chain seq x y z
N MET A 1 -28.06 9.70 -20.43
CA MET A 1 -26.78 10.25 -19.94
C MET A 1 -26.71 9.95 -18.45
N MET A 2 -25.79 9.09 -18.02
CA MET A 2 -25.55 8.84 -16.58
C MET A 2 -24.75 10.02 -16.03
N ASN A 3 -25.26 10.67 -14.98
CA ASN A 3 -24.50 11.67 -14.25
C ASN A 3 -23.26 11.00 -13.66
N PRO A 4 -22.06 11.59 -13.79
CA PRO A 4 -20.89 11.07 -13.09
C PRO A 4 -21.14 11.26 -11.58
N THR A 5 -21.33 10.15 -10.87
CA THR A 5 -21.30 10.15 -9.41
C THR A 5 -19.87 10.47 -8.99
N ILE A 6 -19.64 11.71 -8.54
CA ILE A 6 -18.37 12.08 -7.91
C ILE A 6 -18.34 11.39 -6.55
N LEU A 7 -17.49 10.37 -6.44
CA LEU A 7 -17.24 9.68 -5.18
C LEU A 7 -16.34 10.57 -4.32
N ASN A 8 -16.91 11.26 -3.35
CA ASN A 8 -16.19 12.14 -2.44
C ASN A 8 -15.59 11.29 -1.31
N LEU A 9 -14.34 10.83 -1.50
CA LEU A 9 -13.61 10.02 -0.53
C LEU A 9 -13.08 10.92 0.60
N ASN A 10 -13.89 11.22 1.60
CA ASN A 10 -13.40 11.82 2.84
C ASN A 10 -12.51 10.80 3.58
N GLU A 11 -11.35 11.23 4.10
CA GLU A 11 -10.41 10.39 4.87
C GLU A 11 -11.08 9.66 6.05
N ASN A 12 -12.11 10.28 6.65
CA ASN A 12 -12.91 9.71 7.74
C ASN A 12 -13.82 8.54 7.33
N ILE A 13 -14.13 8.36 6.03
CA ILE A 13 -15.01 7.29 5.55
C ILE A 13 -14.23 6.00 5.29
N LEU A 14 -12.95 6.11 4.95
CA LEU A 14 -12.12 4.96 4.56
C LEU A 14 -11.48 4.22 5.75
N GLY A 15 -11.59 4.75 6.98
CA GLY A 15 -11.02 4.13 8.18
C GLY A 15 -9.53 3.84 8.03
N VAL A 16 -8.78 4.76 7.41
CA VAL A 16 -7.40 4.51 6.98
C VAL A 16 -6.45 4.55 8.17
N GLN A 17 -5.62 3.52 8.31
CA GLN A 17 -4.49 3.53 9.23
C GLN A 17 -3.19 3.56 8.43
N VAL A 18 -2.31 4.51 8.74
CA VAL A 18 -1.04 4.68 8.05
C VAL A 18 0.11 4.49 9.04
N THR A 19 1.03 3.60 8.70
CA THR A 19 2.24 3.34 9.49
C THR A 19 3.47 3.53 8.61
N ASN A 20 4.38 4.41 9.02
CA ASN A 20 5.59 4.74 8.28
C ASN A 20 6.83 4.13 8.96
N PHE A 21 7.77 3.64 8.15
CA PHE A 21 9.06 3.10 8.57
C PHE A 21 10.17 3.71 7.72
N ASN A 22 11.23 4.18 8.37
CA ASN A 22 12.41 4.80 7.74
C ASN A 22 12.09 5.95 6.76
N LEU A 23 10.96 6.63 6.96
CA LEU A 23 10.57 7.76 6.13
C LEU A 23 11.35 9.00 6.54
N ASP A 24 12.15 9.52 5.63
CA ASP A 24 12.82 10.81 5.76
C ASP A 24 12.20 11.82 4.79
N VAL A 25 11.61 12.89 5.32
CA VAL A 25 10.91 13.91 4.51
C VAL A 25 11.83 14.74 3.62
N GLU A 26 13.15 14.69 3.86
CA GLU A 26 14.15 15.41 3.06
C GLU A 26 14.65 14.57 1.87
N VAL A 27 14.38 13.27 1.86
CA VAL A 27 14.83 12.35 0.80
C VAL A 27 13.81 12.30 -0.34
N GLN A 28 14.31 12.45 -1.57
CA GLN A 28 13.50 12.25 -2.77
C GLN A 28 13.44 10.76 -3.13
N TYR A 29 12.29 10.13 -2.90
CA TYR A 29 12.08 8.72 -3.20
C TYR A 29 11.43 8.51 -4.57
N SER A 30 11.74 7.37 -5.22
CA SER A 30 10.87 6.79 -6.24
C SER A 30 9.88 5.82 -5.61
N ALA A 31 8.62 5.87 -6.02
CA ALA A 31 7.55 5.07 -5.40
C ALA A 31 7.44 3.67 -6.01
N VAL A 32 7.23 2.66 -5.15
CA VAL A 32 6.82 1.31 -5.52
C VAL A 32 5.56 0.97 -4.75
N VAL A 33 4.45 0.69 -5.43
CA VAL A 33 3.13 0.52 -4.79
C VAL A 33 2.61 -0.89 -4.96
N TYR A 34 2.22 -1.51 -3.85
CA TYR A 34 1.60 -2.82 -3.77
C TYR A 34 0.19 -2.70 -3.21
N GLY A 35 -0.81 -3.20 -3.95
CA GLY A 35 -2.15 -3.45 -3.42
C GLY A 35 -2.32 -4.95 -3.18
N VAL A 36 -2.44 -5.37 -1.92
CA VAL A 36 -2.36 -6.78 -1.52
C VAL A 36 -3.46 -7.17 -0.53
N ASP A 37 -3.97 -8.38 -0.70
CA ASP A 37 -4.77 -9.05 0.33
C ASP A 37 -3.86 -9.77 1.34
N GLU A 38 -4.45 -10.34 2.39
CA GLU A 38 -3.74 -11.06 3.44
C GLU A 38 -2.87 -12.22 2.94
N ASN A 39 -3.29 -12.90 1.87
CA ASN A 39 -2.59 -14.07 1.34
C ASN A 39 -1.35 -13.67 0.54
N PHE A 40 -1.32 -12.42 0.07
CA PHE A 40 -0.25 -11.92 -0.81
C PHE A 40 0.86 -11.14 -0.08
N LEU A 41 0.68 -10.77 1.20
CA LEU A 41 1.69 -10.03 1.98
C LEU A 41 3.07 -10.71 1.99
N LYS A 42 3.11 -12.04 2.15
CA LYS A 42 4.36 -12.80 2.11
C LYS A 42 5.06 -12.70 0.74
N HIS A 43 4.29 -12.82 -0.34
CA HIS A 43 4.81 -12.74 -1.70
C HIS A 43 5.28 -11.31 -2.05
N CYS A 44 4.59 -10.31 -1.53
CA CYS A 44 5.02 -8.91 -1.56
C CYS A 44 6.40 -8.75 -0.91
N GLY A 45 6.62 -9.35 0.27
CA GLY A 45 7.92 -9.32 0.94
C GLY A 45 9.05 -9.92 0.12
N ILE A 46 8.81 -11.03 -0.58
CA ILE A 46 9.81 -11.65 -1.48
C ILE A 46 10.18 -10.69 -2.62
N SER A 47 9.18 -10.09 -3.27
CA SER A 47 9.43 -9.09 -4.33
C SER A 47 10.19 -7.88 -3.79
N MET A 48 9.80 -7.36 -2.63
CA MET A 48 10.42 -6.18 -2.02
C MET A 48 11.89 -6.44 -1.67
N LEU A 49 12.20 -7.63 -1.12
CA LEU A 49 13.58 -8.05 -0.83
C LEU A 49 14.45 -8.01 -2.08
N SER A 50 13.99 -8.61 -3.18
CA SER A 50 14.76 -8.62 -4.44
C SER A 50 14.99 -7.22 -5.01
N ILE A 51 14.05 -6.29 -4.84
CA ILE A 51 14.22 -4.91 -5.26
C ILE A 51 15.27 -4.23 -4.39
N VAL A 52 15.11 -4.28 -3.06
CA VAL A 52 16.06 -3.70 -2.09
C VAL A 52 17.50 -4.16 -2.33
N GLU A 53 17.70 -5.45 -2.61
CA GLU A 53 19.03 -6.02 -2.91
C GLU A 53 19.65 -5.50 -4.22
N LYS A 54 18.84 -4.97 -5.15
CA LYS A 54 19.28 -4.52 -6.48
C LYS A 54 19.24 -3.01 -6.67
N THR A 55 18.62 -2.27 -5.76
CA THR A 55 18.46 -0.81 -5.85
C THR A 55 19.15 -0.07 -4.71
N SER A 56 20.32 -0.56 -4.24
CA SER A 56 21.04 0.03 -3.10
C SER A 56 21.44 1.50 -3.30
N GLU A 57 21.51 1.99 -4.54
CA GLU A 57 21.91 3.36 -4.88
C GLU A 57 20.74 4.35 -4.98
N VAL A 58 19.50 3.86 -5.18
CA VAL A 58 18.32 4.71 -5.37
C VAL A 58 17.36 4.52 -4.20
N PRO A 59 17.05 5.57 -3.42
CA PRO A 59 16.06 5.47 -2.35
C PRO A 59 14.68 5.22 -2.96
N LEU A 60 14.02 4.19 -2.46
CA LEU A 60 12.68 3.79 -2.88
C LEU A 60 11.74 3.90 -1.69
N HIS A 61 10.51 4.32 -1.95
CA HIS A 61 9.43 4.32 -0.99
C HIS A 61 8.42 3.25 -1.37
N PHE A 62 8.40 2.18 -0.61
CA PHE A 62 7.45 1.10 -0.76
C PHE A 62 6.13 1.46 -0.08
N PHE A 63 5.03 1.37 -0.79
CA PHE A 63 3.68 1.52 -0.26
C PHE A 63 2.97 0.18 -0.31
N ILE A 64 2.46 -0.29 0.82
CA ILE A 64 1.68 -1.52 0.91
C ILE A 64 0.27 -1.15 1.37
N ILE A 65 -0.68 -1.33 0.47
CA ILE A 65 -2.09 -1.04 0.69
C ILE A 65 -2.82 -2.36 0.90
N THR A 66 -3.51 -2.51 2.03
CA THR A 66 -4.23 -3.74 2.40
C THR A 66 -5.47 -3.41 3.23
N ASP A 67 -6.37 -4.37 3.42
CA ASP A 67 -7.54 -4.26 4.31
C ASP A 67 -7.38 -5.03 5.62
N LYS A 68 -6.24 -5.69 5.82
CA LYS A 68 -5.98 -6.54 6.99
C LYS A 68 -4.79 -6.04 7.79
N ASN A 69 -4.96 -5.94 9.11
CA ASN A 69 -3.84 -5.75 10.01
C ASN A 69 -3.10 -7.10 10.20
N ASN A 70 -1.79 -7.10 9.96
CA ASN A 70 -0.94 -8.27 10.19
C ASN A 70 0.44 -7.82 10.70
N GLU A 71 0.51 -7.52 11.99
CA GLU A 71 1.70 -6.98 12.65
C GLU A 71 2.95 -7.87 12.47
N VAL A 72 2.76 -9.20 12.39
CA VAL A 72 3.86 -10.16 12.18
C VAL A 72 4.47 -9.98 10.80
N GLU A 73 3.66 -9.94 9.74
CA GLU A 73 4.16 -9.71 8.39
C GLU A 73 4.66 -8.28 8.21
N PHE A 74 4.05 -7.28 8.84
CA PHE A 74 4.54 -5.90 8.81
C PHE A 74 5.93 -5.76 9.44
N SER A 75 6.18 -6.45 10.55
CA SER A 75 7.50 -6.50 11.17
C SER A 75 8.54 -7.17 10.28
N ARG A 76 8.14 -8.21 9.52
CA ARG A 76 9.00 -8.85 8.52
C ARG A 76 9.27 -7.95 7.32
N LEU A 77 8.29 -7.18 6.88
CA LEU A 77 8.47 -6.20 5.80
C LEU A 77 9.39 -5.06 6.24
N GLN A 78 9.21 -4.55 7.46
CA GLN A 78 10.11 -3.56 8.04
C GLN A 78 11.55 -4.08 8.14
N SER A 79 11.76 -5.35 8.49
CA SER A 79 13.11 -5.90 8.64
C SER A 79 13.89 -5.95 7.32
N ILE A 80 13.21 -6.07 6.18
CA ILE A 80 13.82 -6.04 4.84
C ILE A 80 14.50 -4.69 4.56
N ILE A 81 13.93 -3.59 5.04
CA ILE A 81 14.47 -2.23 4.80
C ILE A 81 15.32 -1.72 5.97
N LYS A 82 15.44 -2.47 7.06
CA LYS A 82 16.19 -2.08 8.26
C LYS A 82 17.67 -1.90 7.89
N ASN A 83 18.18 -0.68 8.05
CA ASN A 83 19.53 -0.24 7.65
C ASN A 83 19.73 0.01 6.14
N THR A 84 18.65 0.28 5.42
CA THR A 84 18.72 0.74 4.03
C THR A 84 18.19 2.18 3.94
N GLN A 85 18.47 2.85 2.83
CA GLN A 85 17.88 4.16 2.52
C GLN A 85 16.42 4.07 2.04
N HIS A 86 15.83 2.88 1.99
CA HIS A 86 14.43 2.70 1.56
C HIS A 86 13.45 3.00 2.69
N ALA A 87 12.29 3.53 2.32
CA ALA A 87 11.16 3.77 3.20
C ALA A 87 10.03 2.78 2.93
N LEU A 88 9.22 2.50 3.94
CA LEU A 88 8.02 1.67 3.83
C LEU A 88 6.85 2.39 4.50
N THR A 89 5.74 2.47 3.80
CA THR A 89 4.45 2.92 4.34
C THR A 89 3.42 1.82 4.16
N ILE A 90 2.76 1.47 5.25
CA ILE A 90 1.64 0.52 5.27
C ILE A 90 0.36 1.31 5.43
N ILE A 91 -0.58 1.10 4.52
CA ILE A 91 -1.87 1.76 4.46
C ILE A 91 -2.93 0.67 4.61
N ILE A 92 -3.58 0.63 5.76
CA ILE A 92 -4.71 -0.26 6.01
C ILE A 92 -5.99 0.50 5.71
N VAL A 93 -6.76 0.06 4.72
CA VAL A 93 -8.04 0.64 4.32
C VAL A 93 -9.16 -0.24 4.84
N SER A 94 -10.20 0.33 5.42
CA SER A 94 -11.34 -0.45 5.91
C SER A 94 -12.01 -1.23 4.77
N ALA A 95 -12.19 -2.55 4.96
CA ALA A 95 -12.92 -3.41 4.04
C ALA A 95 -14.38 -2.93 3.86
N ASP A 96 -15.01 -2.45 4.93
CA ASP A 96 -16.37 -1.89 4.94
C ASP A 96 -16.46 -0.67 4.00
N ALA A 97 -15.41 0.13 3.97
CA ALA A 97 -15.32 1.28 3.08
C ALA A 97 -15.11 0.90 1.62
N LEU A 98 -14.66 -0.34 1.36
CA LEU A 98 -14.57 -0.91 0.02
C LEU A 98 -15.82 -1.67 -0.40
N ASP A 99 -16.68 -2.11 0.53
CA ASP A 99 -17.90 -2.88 0.26
C ASP A 99 -18.96 -2.11 -0.55
N VAL A 100 -18.85 -0.79 -0.59
CA VAL A 100 -19.68 0.06 -1.46
C VAL A 100 -19.39 -0.13 -2.96
N PHE A 101 -18.24 -0.71 -3.30
CA PHE A 101 -17.84 -0.91 -4.68
C PHE A 101 -18.22 -2.32 -5.19
N PRO A 102 -18.51 -2.47 -6.49
CA PRO A 102 -18.90 -3.76 -7.05
C PRO A 102 -17.76 -4.80 -6.96
N LYS A 103 -17.97 -5.88 -6.21
CA LYS A 103 -17.01 -6.99 -6.07
C LYS A 103 -17.60 -8.28 -6.64
N ASN A 104 -16.77 -9.09 -7.28
CA ASN A 104 -17.11 -10.47 -7.63
C ASN A 104 -15.84 -11.33 -7.67
N SER A 105 -15.96 -12.63 -7.96
CA SER A 105 -14.80 -13.53 -8.02
C SER A 105 -13.74 -13.15 -9.06
N ILE A 106 -14.11 -12.36 -10.07
CA ILE A 106 -13.21 -11.83 -11.11
C ILE A 106 -12.64 -10.46 -10.70
N PHE A 107 -13.40 -9.67 -9.94
CA PHE A 107 -13.04 -8.34 -9.44
C PHE A 107 -12.98 -8.33 -7.90
N PRO A 108 -11.90 -8.85 -7.31
CA PRO A 108 -11.73 -8.84 -5.85
C PRO A 108 -11.51 -7.41 -5.33
N ALA A 109 -11.76 -7.22 -4.03
CA ALA A 109 -11.61 -5.92 -3.35
C ALA A 109 -10.21 -5.31 -3.55
N SER A 110 -9.19 -6.14 -3.74
CA SER A 110 -7.80 -5.73 -3.94
C SER A 110 -7.56 -4.88 -5.19
N ILE A 111 -8.48 -4.89 -6.17
CA ILE A 111 -8.43 -3.96 -7.31
C ILE A 111 -8.60 -2.51 -6.85
N TYR A 112 -9.40 -2.26 -5.82
CA TYR A 112 -9.65 -0.91 -5.32
C TYR A 112 -8.44 -0.29 -4.64
N PHE A 113 -7.51 -1.10 -4.12
CA PHE A 113 -6.21 -0.61 -3.63
C PHE A 113 -5.33 0.01 -4.72
N ARG A 114 -5.67 -0.16 -6.00
CA ARG A 114 -4.94 0.43 -7.13
C ARG A 114 -5.49 1.78 -7.58
N LEU A 115 -6.71 2.14 -7.16
CA LEU A 115 -7.35 3.42 -7.49
C LEU A 115 -6.70 4.67 -6.85
N PRO A 116 -6.05 4.61 -5.67
CA PRO A 116 -5.41 5.78 -5.05
C PRO A 116 -4.29 6.41 -5.88
N GLY A 117 -3.83 5.78 -6.99
CA GLY A 117 -2.82 6.34 -7.88
C GLY A 117 -3.17 7.70 -8.53
N SER A 118 -4.40 8.21 -8.35
CA SER A 118 -4.80 9.57 -8.75
C SER A 118 -4.63 10.62 -7.64
N VAL A 119 -4.27 10.22 -6.42
CA VAL A 119 -4.17 11.08 -5.21
C VAL A 119 -2.70 11.42 -4.86
N PHE A 120 -1.73 10.75 -5.49
CA PHE A 120 -0.29 10.91 -5.18
C PHE A 120 0.49 11.73 -6.23
N ASN A 121 -0.13 12.74 -6.85
CA ASN A 121 0.58 13.74 -7.67
C ASN A 121 0.93 14.97 -6.84
#